data_AF-A0A158KJ70-F1
#
_entry.id   AF-A0A158KJ70-F1
#
_cell.length_a   1.000
_cell.length_b   1.000
_cell.length_c   1.000
_cell.angle_alpha   90.00
_cell.angle_beta   90.00
_cell.angle_gamma   90.00
#
_symmetry.space_group_name_H-M   'P 1'
#
loop_
_entity.id
_entity.type
_entity.pdbx_description
1 polymer ?
#
loop_
_entity_poly.entity_id
_entity_poly.type
_entity_poly.pdbx_seq_one_letter_code
_entity_poly.pdbx_strand_id
1 'polypeptide(L)'
;MKLGPYRIHRMIQDINSNAMILHAFRANRPVVYQRYGLTARECALLEVSSIEAMAELGVHPNLQMKFLRACVRGPAGGNGKGALSAFLTRLTGQS
;
A
#
# COMPACT_ATOMS: atom_id res chain seq x y z
N MET A 1 8.46 23.09 -1.75
CA MET A 1 7.74 21.80 -1.94
C MET A 1 8.43 20.74 -1.09
N LYS A 2 7.74 20.08 -0.16
CA LYS A 2 8.30 18.91 0.53
C LYS A 2 8.35 17.75 -0.47
N LEU A 3 9.54 17.29 -0.85
CA LEU A 3 9.74 16.16 -1.78
C LEU A 3 9.43 14.79 -1.14
N GLY A 4 9.39 14.72 0.20
CA GLY A 4 9.12 13.50 0.97
C GLY A 4 7.78 12.84 0.63
N PRO A 5 6.64 13.55 0.74
CA PRO A 5 5.32 13.00 0.42
C PRO A 5 5.23 12.46 -1.02
N TYR A 6 5.82 13.17 -1.98
CA TYR A 6 5.73 12.78 -3.39
C TYR A 6 6.32 11.39 -3.66
N ARG A 7 7.52 11.10 -3.15
CA ARG A 7 8.21 9.81 -3.39
C ARG A 7 7.47 8.65 -2.73
N ILE A 8 7.00 8.85 -1.50
CA ILE A 8 6.20 7.86 -0.77
C ILE A 8 4.87 7.61 -1.49
N HIS A 9 4.19 8.67 -1.92
CA HIS A 9 2.93 8.54 -2.65
C HIS A 9 3.12 7.80 -3.97
N ARG A 10 4.17 8.13 -4.74
CA ARG A 10 4.50 7.46 -5.99
C ARG A 10 4.80 5.98 -5.77
N MET A 11 5.60 5.66 -4.75
CA MET A 11 5.88 4.28 -4.38
C MET A 11 4.60 3.50 -4.08
N ILE A 12 3.71 4.05 -3.25
CA ILE A 12 2.44 3.39 -2.89
C ILE A 12 1.58 3.16 -4.14
N GLN A 13 1.51 4.15 -5.03
CA GLN A 13 0.78 4.02 -6.30
C GLN A 13 1.36 2.93 -7.19
N ASP A 14 2.68 2.85 -7.32
CA ASP A 14 3.37 1.84 -8.13
C ASP A 14 3.20 0.44 -7.53
N ILE A 15 3.31 0.28 -6.21
CA ILE A 15 3.00 -0.98 -5.49
C ILE A 15 1.56 -1.45 -5.82
N ASN A 16 0.61 -0.53 -5.93
CA ASN A 16 -0.79 -0.87 -6.16
C ASN A 16 -1.19 -1.01 -7.65
N SER A 17 -0.30 -0.65 -8.58
CA SER A 17 -0.59 -0.69 -10.02
C SER A 17 0.33 -1.65 -10.80
N ASN A 18 1.43 -2.10 -10.19
CA ASN A 18 2.41 -2.99 -10.82
C ASN A 18 2.66 -4.25 -9.98
N ALA A 19 2.25 -5.40 -10.50
CA ALA A 19 2.37 -6.69 -9.83
C ALA A 19 3.83 -7.08 -9.51
N MET A 20 4.79 -6.71 -10.35
CA MET A 20 6.21 -6.97 -10.09
C MET A 20 6.73 -6.16 -8.91
N ILE A 21 6.32 -4.89 -8.81
CA ILE A 21 6.70 -4.03 -7.70
C ILE A 21 6.03 -4.50 -6.40
N LEU A 22 4.76 -4.91 -6.46
CA LEU A 22 4.08 -5.53 -5.31
C LEU A 22 4.78 -6.81 -4.85
N HIS A 23 5.19 -7.66 -5.78
CA HIS A 23 5.92 -8.89 -5.46
C HIS A 23 7.27 -8.56 -4.80
N ALA A 24 8.04 -7.64 -5.38
CA ALA A 24 9.30 -7.18 -4.78
C ALA A 24 9.09 -6.57 -3.39
N PHE A 25 8.05 -5.76 -3.22
CA PHE A 25 7.68 -5.15 -1.94
C PHE A 25 7.36 -6.22 -0.88
N ARG A 26 6.61 -7.27 -1.23
CA ARG A 26 6.26 -8.35 -0.32
C ARG A 26 7.42 -9.30 0.00
N ALA A 27 8.38 -9.40 -0.90
CA ALA A 27 9.59 -10.20 -0.71
C ALA A 27 10.64 -9.47 0.13
N ASN A 28 10.92 -8.20 -0.19
CA ASN A 28 11.95 -7.39 0.46
C ASN A 28 11.63 -5.88 0.37
N ARG A 29 10.94 -5.35 1.38
CA ARG A 29 10.52 -3.93 1.44
C ARG A 29 11.71 -2.96 1.39
N PRO A 30 12.82 -3.15 2.14
CA PRO A 30 13.99 -2.27 2.08
C PRO A 30 14.51 -2.00 0.66
N VAL A 31 14.55 -3.01 -0.22
CA VAL A 31 15.00 -2.85 -1.61
C VAL A 31 14.07 -1.94 -2.40
N VAL A 32 12.75 -2.06 -2.21
CA VAL A 32 11.78 -1.15 -2.82
C VAL A 32 11.95 0.26 -2.24
N TYR A 33 12.12 0.40 -0.94
CA TYR A 33 12.31 1.71 -0.32
C TYR A 33 13.54 2.46 -0.84
N GLN A 34 14.65 1.74 -1.00
CA GLN A 34 15.88 2.28 -1.57
C GLN A 34 15.67 2.78 -3.00
N ARG A 35 14.90 2.07 -3.83
CA ARG A 35 14.59 2.48 -5.21
C ARG A 35 13.86 3.83 -5.28
N TYR A 36 13.06 4.17 -4.27
CA TYR A 36 12.37 5.47 -4.17
C TYR A 36 13.15 6.51 -3.34
N GLY A 37 14.36 6.18 -2.90
CA GLY A 37 15.23 7.07 -2.15
C GLY A 37 14.72 7.42 -0.75
N LEU A 38 13.95 6.52 -0.12
CA LEU A 38 13.44 6.75 1.23
C LEU A 38 14.57 6.77 2.26
N THR A 39 14.48 7.71 3.20
CA THR A 39 15.38 7.85 4.33
C THR A 39 15.11 6.76 5.37
N ALA A 40 16.09 6.50 6.24
CA ALA A 40 15.93 5.54 7.34
C ALA A 40 14.71 5.83 8.23
N ARG A 41 14.42 7.11 8.51
CA ARG A 41 13.24 7.52 9.27
C ARG A 41 11.93 7.23 8.53
N GLU A 42 11.87 7.53 7.24
CA GLU A 42 10.67 7.24 6.42
C GLU A 42 10.42 5.73 6.36
N CYS A 43 11.47 4.93 6.18
CA CYS A 43 11.39 3.47 6.20
C CYS A 43 10.88 2.97 7.56
N ALA A 44 11.44 3.46 8.68
CA ALA A 44 11.02 3.05 10.01
C ALA A 44 9.53 3.32 10.26
N LEU A 45 9.04 4.50 9.87
CA LEU A 45 7.61 4.84 9.98
C LEU A 45 6.72 3.98 9.07
N LEU A 46 7.18 3.62 7.87
CA LEU A 46 6.44 2.72 6.98
C LEU A 46 6.40 1.27 7.51
N GLU A 47 7.46 0.81 8.17
CA GLU A 47 7.49 -0.55 8.75
C GLU A 47 6.53 -0.72 9.91
N VAL A 48 6.27 0.35 10.70
CA VAL A 48 5.20 0.35 11.72
C VAL A 48 3.84 -0.02 11.12
N SER A 49 3.62 0.26 9.83
CA SER A 49 2.42 -0.13 9.09
C SER A 49 1.12 0.37 9.76
N SER A 50 1.12 1.60 10.29
CA SER A 50 -0.06 2.23 10.90
C SER A 50 -0.49 3.52 10.18
N ILE A 51 -1.75 3.91 10.39
CA ILE A 51 -2.32 5.14 9.83
C ILE A 51 -1.58 6.36 10.38
N GLU A 52 -1.29 6.36 11.67
CA GLU A 52 -0.64 7.46 12.40
C GLU A 52 0.79 7.68 11.89
N ALA A 53 1.57 6.61 11.73
CA ALA A 53 2.94 6.69 11.23
C ALA A 53 2.98 7.22 9.78
N MET A 54 2.02 6.84 8.94
CA MET A 54 1.90 7.37 7.58
C MET A 54 1.33 8.80 7.54
N ALA A 55 0.48 9.19 8.49
CA ALA A 55 0.00 10.56 8.63
C ALA A 55 1.15 11.51 8.98
N GLU A 56 2.09 11.07 9.84
CA GLU A 56 3.32 11.81 10.15
C GLU A 56 4.19 12.04 8.90
N LEU A 57 4.18 11.10 7.96
CA LEU A 57 4.84 11.20 6.66
C LEU A 57 4.07 12.06 5.64
N GLY A 58 2.90 12.58 5.99
CA GLY A 58 2.03 13.33 5.08
C GLY A 58 1.42 12.46 3.98
N VAL A 59 1.23 11.16 4.24
CA VAL A 59 0.56 10.26 3.30
C VAL A 59 -0.94 10.53 3.29
N HIS A 60 -1.54 10.71 2.11
CA HIS A 60 -2.97 10.92 1.98
C HIS A 60 -3.78 9.69 2.45
N PRO A 61 -4.94 9.83 3.13
CA PRO A 61 -5.72 8.70 3.68
C PRO A 61 -5.99 7.56 2.69
N ASN A 62 -6.35 7.88 1.44
CA ASN A 62 -6.53 6.87 0.39
C ASN A 62 -5.26 6.04 0.13
N LEU A 63 -4.08 6.66 0.15
CA LEU A 63 -2.81 5.96 -0.05
C LEU A 63 -2.40 5.16 1.18
N GLN A 64 -2.73 5.63 2.39
CA GLN A 64 -2.54 4.86 3.62
C GLN A 64 -3.27 3.51 3.53
N MET A 65 -4.55 3.52 3.16
CA MET A 65 -5.36 2.30 3.02
C MET A 65 -4.79 1.35 1.95
N LYS A 66 -4.30 1.90 0.84
CA LYS A 66 -3.66 1.12 -0.23
C LYS A 66 -2.34 0.48 0.22
N PHE A 67 -1.54 1.19 1.00
CA PHE A 67 -0.31 0.65 1.57
C PHE A 67 -0.59 -0.51 2.55
N LEU A 68 -1.57 -0.33 3.45
CA LEU A 68 -1.96 -1.39 4.40
C LEU A 68 -2.45 -2.65 3.67
N ARG A 69 -3.26 -2.49 2.62
CA ARG A 69 -3.69 -3.63 1.78
C ARG A 69 -2.52 -4.35 1.12
N ALA A 70 -1.50 -3.62 0.65
CA ALA A 70 -0.30 -4.21 0.08
C ALA A 70 0.53 -5.00 1.12
N CYS A 71 0.48 -4.56 2.39
CA CYS A 71 1.17 -5.20 3.52
C CYS A 71 0.54 -6.53 3.94
N VAL A 72 -0.78 -6.70 3.79
CA VAL A 72 -1.45 -7.98 4.07
C VAL A 72 -1.01 -9.02 3.02
N ARG A 73 -0.42 -10.13 3.48
CA ARG A 73 -0.12 -11.30 2.63
C ARG A 73 -1.42 -12.03 2.29
N GLY A 74 -1.98 -11.68 1.13
CA GLY A 74 -3.05 -12.42 0.46
C GLY A 74 -2.77 -12.48 -1.04
N PRO A 75 -3.43 -13.36 -1.82
CA PRO A 75 -3.25 -13.41 -3.26
C PRO A 75 -3.41 -11.99 -3.83
N ALA A 76 -2.47 -11.57 -4.68
CA ALA A 76 -2.46 -10.24 -5.30
C ALA A 76 -3.72 -9.95 -6.15
N GLY A 77 -4.64 -10.91 -6.27
CA GLY A 77 -5.91 -10.86 -6.98
C GLY A 77 -7.08 -10.22 -6.22
N GLY A 78 -6.83 -9.34 -5.26
CA GLY A 78 -7.87 -8.50 -4.66
C GLY A 78 -8.32 -7.38 -5.60
N ASN A 79 -8.62 -7.68 -6.87
CA ASN A 79 -9.34 -6.77 -7.73
C ASN A 79 -10.63 -6.38 -6.99
N GLY A 80 -10.87 -5.09 -6.78
CA GLY A 80 -12.05 -4.58 -6.08
C GLY A 80 -13.40 -5.07 -6.63
N LYS A 81 -13.39 -5.74 -7.79
CA LYS A 81 -14.52 -6.47 -8.37
C LYS A 81 -14.99 -7.66 -7.51
N GLY A 82 -14.08 -8.39 -6.85
CA GLY A 82 -14.44 -9.59 -6.08
C GLY A 82 -14.94 -9.28 -4.66
N ALA A 83 -14.33 -8.30 -3.98
CA ALA A 83 -14.71 -7.96 -2.61
C ALA A 83 -16.09 -7.28 -2.54
N LEU A 84 -16.41 -6.41 -3.51
CA LEU A 84 -17.74 -5.80 -3.60
C LEU A 84 -18.80 -6.83 -3.99
N SER A 85 -18.51 -7.70 -4.97
CA SER A 85 -19.40 -8.80 -5.34
C SER A 85 -19.66 -9.73 -4.15
N ALA A 86 -18.64 -10.20 -3.45
CA ALA A 86 -18.79 -11.07 -2.29
C ALA A 86 -19.56 -10.40 -1.13
N PHE A 87 -19.35 -9.10 -0.93
CA PHE A 87 -20.11 -8.31 0.03
C PHE A 87 -21.58 -8.16 -0.37
N LEU A 88 -21.86 -7.86 -1.65
CA LEU A 88 -23.21 -7.75 -2.19
C LEU A 88 -23.95 -9.08 -2.11
N THR A 89 -23.33 -10.19 -2.52
CA THR A 89 -23.90 -11.55 -2.39
C THR A 89 -24.24 -11.88 -0.93
N ARG A 90 -23.41 -11.46 0.03
CA ARG A 90 -23.67 -11.67 1.45
C ARG A 90 -24.83 -10.82 2.00
N LEU A 91 -25.04 -9.64 1.43
CA LEU A 91 -26.13 -8.73 1.81
C LEU A 91 -27.46 -9.07 1.14
N THR A 92 -27.43 -9.52 -0.11
CA THR A 92 -28.63 -9.74 -0.93
C THR A 92 -29.04 -11.21 -1.01
N GLY A 93 -28.14 -12.14 -0.64
CA GLY A 93 -28.42 -13.57 -0.60
C GLY A 93 -28.65 -14.24 -1.97
N GLN A 94 -28.37 -13.56 -3.08
CA GLN A 94 -28.60 -14.12 -4.42
C GLN A 94 -27.31 -14.70 -5.03
N SER A 95 -27.40 -15.96 -5.45
CA SER A 95 -26.39 -16.70 -6.22
C SER A 95 -26.60 -16.53 -7.72
#